data_AF-A0A0K8Q1H0-F1
#
_entry.id   AF-A0A0K8Q1H0-F1
#
_cell.length_a   1.000
_cell.length_b   1.000
_cell.length_c   1.000
_cell.angle_alpha   90.00
_cell.angle_beta   90.00
_cell.angle_gamma   90.00
#
_symmetry.space_group_name_H-M   'P 1'
#
loop_
_entity.id
_entity.type
_entity.pdbx_description
1 polymer ?
#
loop_
_entity_poly.entity_id
_entity_poly.type
_entity_poly.pdbx_seq_one_letter_code
_entity_poly.pdbx_strand_id
1 'polypeptide(L)'
;MTGCKINMGPGGGVGKFTYGLNLAAGTNVSTSVFAITGNSFENTTAAAILARPQDSTGQISTISIGNNEFANCGVSIDLEGTSTKPLYNIAIGTNVHQNVTQGVVLKYASGGVVSSQKIGAAAGSGGILIDVGCSSMRVHRQMILGNSTTNMITNNSSVTFSDRTTPPVDIDWHDKRTLPSIASTSTWVNLWTMPIAAYATGFIDPKVTALVQGNGSGSITAKRSFIRGSSGASTVATVGTDTTVGFTVDINFDTTSSVGNVVVQIRLNATTGGTDMNGSATLDMAGDIAGLTRN
;
A
#
# COMPACT_ATOMS: atom_id res chain seq x y z
N MET A 1 1.21 -35.03 8.81
CA MET A 1 2.06 -33.85 8.61
C MET A 1 3.09 -34.17 7.56
N THR A 2 2.86 -33.77 6.32
CA THR A 2 3.80 -33.95 5.19
C THR A 2 4.60 -32.65 5.07
N GLY A 3 5.91 -32.74 5.23
CA GLY A 3 6.80 -31.59 5.45
C GLY A 3 6.91 -30.64 4.25
N CYS A 4 7.06 -29.35 4.56
CA CYS A 4 7.53 -28.35 3.61
C CYS A 4 8.99 -28.63 3.26
N LYS A 5 9.30 -28.75 1.97
CA LYS A 5 10.68 -28.94 1.50
C LYS A 5 11.35 -27.57 1.39
N ILE A 6 12.21 -27.23 2.34
CA ILE A 6 13.07 -26.05 2.27
C ILE A 6 14.26 -26.39 1.35
N ASN A 7 14.19 -25.95 0.09
CA ASN A 7 15.30 -26.10 -0.87
C ASN A 7 16.19 -24.86 -0.83
N MET A 8 17.31 -24.94 -0.12
CA MET A 8 18.42 -24.00 -0.24
C MET A 8 19.35 -24.49 -1.37
N GLY A 9 19.09 -24.09 -2.61
CA GLY A 9 19.95 -24.44 -3.75
C GLY A 9 21.14 -23.47 -3.90
N PRO A 10 22.34 -23.95 -4.27
CA PRO A 10 23.46 -23.05 -4.59
C PRO A 10 23.22 -22.38 -5.94
N GLY A 11 22.97 -21.06 -5.93
CA GLY A 11 22.90 -20.24 -7.14
C GLY A 11 24.28 -19.75 -7.55
N GLY A 12 24.65 -19.89 -8.82
CA GLY A 12 25.97 -19.55 -9.34
C GLY A 12 26.38 -18.09 -9.07
N GLY A 13 27.51 -17.93 -8.36
CA GLY A 13 28.12 -16.67 -7.97
C GLY A 13 28.50 -16.71 -6.49
N VAL A 14 29.74 -16.34 -6.15
CA VAL A 14 30.22 -16.35 -4.76
C VAL A 14 29.26 -15.52 -3.89
N GLY A 15 28.53 -16.19 -2.99
CA GLY A 15 27.68 -15.58 -1.97
C GLY A 15 26.25 -15.21 -2.36
N LYS A 16 25.67 -15.75 -3.45
CA LYS A 16 24.25 -15.48 -3.81
C LYS A 16 23.40 -16.75 -3.94
N PHE A 17 22.19 -16.74 -3.41
CA PHE A 17 21.23 -17.85 -3.53
C PHE A 17 20.20 -17.57 -4.65
N THR A 18 19.66 -18.58 -5.32
CA THR A 18 18.58 -18.34 -6.29
C THR A 18 17.31 -17.88 -5.57
N TYR A 19 16.93 -18.56 -4.50
CA TYR A 19 15.81 -18.22 -3.63
C TYR A 19 16.24 -18.27 -2.16
N GLY A 20 15.61 -17.47 -1.31
CA GLY A 20 15.76 -17.59 0.15
C GLY A 20 14.86 -18.69 0.71
N LEU A 21 13.55 -18.56 0.45
CA LEU A 21 12.52 -19.52 0.80
C LEU A 21 11.66 -19.82 -0.42
N ASN A 22 11.51 -21.11 -0.75
CA ASN A 22 10.66 -21.58 -1.84
C ASN A 22 9.56 -22.49 -1.28
N LEU A 23 8.32 -21.99 -1.33
CA LEU A 23 7.12 -22.67 -0.88
C LEU A 23 6.36 -23.19 -2.09
N ALA A 24 6.21 -24.51 -2.18
CA ALA A 24 5.48 -25.15 -3.26
C ALA A 24 4.41 -26.11 -2.76
N ALA A 25 3.17 -25.93 -3.22
CA ALA A 25 2.13 -26.94 -3.07
C ALA A 25 2.27 -28.00 -4.16
N GLY A 26 2.36 -29.27 -3.77
CA GLY A 26 2.41 -30.38 -4.72
C GLY A 26 1.08 -30.57 -5.48
N THR A 27 1.12 -31.39 -6.52
CA THR A 27 -0.05 -31.81 -7.29
C THR A 27 -1.16 -32.35 -6.38
N ASN A 28 -2.38 -31.84 -6.54
CA ASN A 28 -3.56 -32.15 -5.70
C ASN A 28 -3.38 -31.93 -4.19
N VAL A 29 -2.35 -31.18 -3.78
CA VAL A 29 -2.12 -30.83 -2.37
C VAL A 29 -2.64 -29.41 -2.14
N SER A 30 -3.51 -29.28 -1.15
CA SER A 30 -3.86 -27.99 -0.56
C SER A 30 -3.01 -27.76 0.68
N THR A 31 -2.28 -26.65 0.71
CA THR A 31 -1.55 -26.20 1.89
C THR A 31 -2.06 -24.83 2.32
N SER A 32 -2.04 -24.59 3.62
CA SER A 32 -2.50 -23.35 4.22
C SER A 32 -1.60 -22.94 5.37
N VAL A 33 -1.53 -21.63 5.63
CA VAL A 33 -0.83 -21.03 6.77
C VAL A 33 0.69 -21.03 6.61
N PHE A 34 1.17 -20.03 5.89
CA PHE A 34 2.58 -19.66 5.90
C PHE A 34 2.74 -18.32 6.61
N ALA A 35 3.16 -18.37 7.87
CA ALA A 35 3.59 -17.19 8.60
C ALA A 35 5.12 -17.05 8.47
N ILE A 36 5.57 -16.07 7.70
CA ILE A 36 6.99 -15.76 7.51
C ILE A 36 7.23 -14.41 8.16
N THR A 37 7.76 -14.43 9.38
CA THR A 37 7.94 -13.20 10.16
C THR A 37 9.25 -13.15 10.91
N GLY A 38 9.87 -11.97 10.99
CA GLY A 38 11.08 -11.74 11.80
C GLY A 38 12.37 -12.27 11.18
N ASN A 39 12.45 -12.41 9.85
CA ASN A 39 13.62 -12.96 9.16
C ASN A 39 14.39 -11.88 8.41
N SER A 40 15.69 -12.12 8.17
CA SER A 40 16.47 -11.39 7.15
C SER A 40 16.72 -12.31 5.96
N PHE A 41 16.41 -11.84 4.76
CA PHE A 41 16.72 -12.50 3.50
C PHE A 41 17.66 -11.63 2.68
N GLU A 42 18.83 -12.17 2.34
CA GLU A 42 19.90 -11.39 1.72
C GLU A 42 20.47 -12.08 0.49
N ASN A 43 20.90 -11.28 -0.49
CA ASN A 43 21.72 -11.72 -1.61
C ASN A 43 21.07 -12.80 -2.48
N THR A 44 19.78 -12.67 -2.78
CA THR A 44 19.06 -13.58 -3.69
C THR A 44 19.03 -13.06 -5.12
N THR A 45 19.30 -13.93 -6.11
CA THR A 45 19.29 -13.51 -7.53
C THR A 45 17.89 -13.48 -8.14
N ALA A 46 16.97 -14.33 -7.67
CA ALA A 46 15.55 -14.29 -8.02
C ALA A 46 14.73 -13.78 -6.83
N ALA A 47 13.69 -14.51 -6.42
CA ALA A 47 12.81 -14.13 -5.32
C ALA A 47 13.37 -14.55 -3.95
N ALA A 48 13.34 -13.65 -2.96
CA ALA A 48 13.74 -13.99 -1.60
C ALA A 48 12.73 -14.93 -0.95
N ILE A 49 11.43 -14.67 -1.14
CA ILE A 49 10.34 -15.59 -0.88
C ILE A 49 9.61 -15.86 -2.19
N LEU A 50 9.55 -17.12 -2.60
CA LEU A 50 8.69 -17.59 -3.68
C LEU A 50 7.60 -18.49 -3.10
N ALA A 51 6.33 -18.22 -3.41
CA ALA A 51 5.24 -19.14 -3.11
C ALA A 51 4.41 -19.41 -4.37
N ARG A 52 4.35 -20.66 -4.81
CA ARG A 52 3.56 -21.07 -5.97
C ARG A 52 3.15 -22.53 -5.93
N PRO A 53 1.96 -22.91 -6.42
CA PRO A 53 1.67 -24.32 -6.63
C PRO A 53 2.59 -24.88 -7.75
N GLN A 54 2.92 -26.17 -7.67
CA GLN A 54 3.73 -26.84 -8.70
C GLN A 54 3.00 -26.94 -10.04
N ASP A 55 1.67 -26.99 -10.01
CA ASP A 55 0.79 -27.09 -11.17
C ASP A 55 -0.58 -26.44 -10.90
N SER A 56 -1.53 -26.59 -11.82
CA SER A 56 -2.89 -26.02 -11.74
C SER A 56 -3.82 -26.72 -10.74
N THR A 57 -3.37 -27.78 -10.07
CA THR A 57 -4.17 -28.58 -9.13
C THR A 57 -3.77 -28.34 -7.67
N GLY A 58 -2.54 -27.88 -7.43
CA GLY A 58 -2.09 -27.46 -6.11
C GLY A 58 -2.75 -26.15 -5.65
N GLN A 59 -2.97 -26.01 -4.36
CA GLN A 59 -3.56 -24.79 -3.78
C GLN A 59 -2.74 -24.31 -2.58
N ILE A 60 -2.46 -23.00 -2.56
CA ILE A 60 -1.89 -22.31 -1.40
C ILE A 60 -2.89 -21.26 -0.93
N SER A 61 -3.19 -21.23 0.36
CA SER A 61 -4.03 -20.20 0.97
C SER A 61 -3.46 -19.72 2.31
N THR A 62 -3.89 -18.55 2.77
CA THR A 62 -3.52 -17.97 4.06
C THR A 62 -2.00 -17.77 4.17
N ILE A 63 -1.51 -16.74 3.48
CA ILE A 63 -0.09 -16.36 3.46
C ILE A 63 0.06 -15.08 4.27
N SER A 64 0.89 -15.09 5.30
CA SER A 64 1.23 -13.90 6.09
C SER A 64 2.74 -13.68 6.06
N ILE A 65 3.17 -12.54 5.53
CA ILE A 65 4.60 -12.17 5.44
C ILE A 65 4.77 -10.79 6.05
N GLY A 66 5.42 -10.71 7.20
CA GLY A 66 5.64 -9.41 7.83
C GLY A 66 6.79 -9.33 8.82
N ASN A 67 7.26 -8.11 9.09
CA ASN A 67 8.43 -7.87 9.94
C ASN A 67 9.69 -8.59 9.44
N ASN A 68 9.88 -8.70 8.12
CA ASN A 68 11.12 -9.22 7.54
C ASN A 68 11.97 -8.11 6.91
N GLU A 69 13.27 -8.35 6.83
CA GLU A 69 14.23 -7.54 6.10
C GLU A 69 14.64 -8.26 4.82
N PHE A 70 14.65 -7.54 3.70
CA PHE A 70 15.07 -8.03 2.39
C PHE A 70 16.18 -7.13 1.86
N ALA A 71 17.37 -7.66 1.64
CA ALA A 71 18.52 -6.87 1.17
C ALA A 71 19.20 -7.47 -0.06
N ASN A 72 19.42 -6.65 -1.09
CA ASN A 72 20.13 -7.03 -2.31
C ASN A 72 19.52 -8.25 -3.03
N CYS A 73 18.19 -8.31 -3.07
CA CYS A 73 17.40 -9.35 -3.72
C CYS A 73 16.94 -8.90 -5.12
N GLY A 74 16.77 -9.84 -6.06
CA GLY A 74 16.05 -9.57 -7.30
C GLY A 74 14.60 -9.15 -7.00
N VAL A 75 13.80 -10.09 -6.50
CA VAL A 75 12.45 -9.84 -5.98
C VAL A 75 12.44 -10.16 -4.49
N SER A 76 11.74 -9.38 -3.66
CA SER A 76 11.64 -9.75 -2.23
C SER A 76 10.58 -10.83 -2.02
N ILE A 77 9.37 -10.58 -2.51
CA ILE A 77 8.24 -11.49 -2.33
C ILE A 77 7.60 -11.72 -3.69
N ASP A 78 7.50 -12.98 -4.11
CA ASP A 78 6.89 -13.40 -5.36
C ASP A 78 5.85 -14.48 -5.06
N LEU A 79 4.57 -14.13 -5.19
CA LEU A 79 3.45 -15.05 -4.94
C LEU A 79 2.68 -15.27 -6.24
N GLU A 80 2.72 -16.51 -6.73
CA GLU A 80 2.10 -16.92 -7.99
C GLU A 80 1.06 -18.00 -7.75
N GLY A 81 -0.21 -17.74 -8.07
CA GLY A 81 -1.25 -18.76 -8.20
C GLY A 81 -1.39 -19.28 -9.63
N THR A 82 -2.50 -19.94 -9.91
CA THR A 82 -2.91 -20.29 -11.27
C THR A 82 -4.32 -19.77 -11.55
N SER A 83 -4.71 -19.69 -12.82
CA SER A 83 -6.05 -19.24 -13.22
C SER A 83 -7.19 -20.07 -12.63
N THR A 84 -6.96 -21.36 -12.36
CA THR A 84 -7.94 -22.28 -11.77
C THR A 84 -7.83 -22.40 -10.25
N LYS A 85 -6.68 -22.05 -9.68
CA LYS A 85 -6.37 -22.09 -8.25
C LYS A 85 -5.59 -20.83 -7.86
N PRO A 86 -6.28 -19.68 -7.71
CA PRO A 86 -5.60 -18.48 -7.26
C PRO A 86 -5.19 -18.61 -5.79
N LEU A 87 -4.22 -17.81 -5.39
CA LEU A 87 -3.82 -17.68 -3.99
C LEU A 87 -4.89 -16.92 -3.21
N TYR A 88 -5.21 -17.33 -1.99
CA TYR A 88 -6.23 -16.67 -1.17
C TYR A 88 -5.70 -16.20 0.18
N ASN A 89 -6.31 -15.14 0.73
CA ASN A 89 -6.06 -14.62 2.07
C ASN A 89 -4.58 -14.24 2.28
N ILE A 90 -4.13 -13.26 1.51
CA ILE A 90 -2.74 -12.78 1.53
C ILE A 90 -2.63 -11.56 2.45
N ALA A 91 -1.71 -11.59 3.40
CA ALA A 91 -1.37 -10.46 4.26
C ALA A 91 0.13 -10.22 4.21
N ILE A 92 0.56 -9.20 3.47
CA ILE A 92 1.96 -8.77 3.42
C ILE A 92 2.03 -7.40 4.09
N GLY A 93 2.87 -7.23 5.11
CA GLY A 93 2.98 -5.94 5.78
C GLY A 93 4.20 -5.77 6.66
N THR A 94 4.59 -4.53 6.92
CA THR A 94 5.70 -4.21 7.85
C THR A 94 7.04 -4.87 7.47
N ASN A 95 7.29 -5.08 6.17
CA ASN A 95 8.58 -5.57 5.68
C ASN A 95 9.45 -4.39 5.22
N VAL A 96 10.76 -4.54 5.37
CA VAL A 96 11.78 -3.59 4.93
C VAL A 96 12.49 -4.13 3.71
N HIS A 97 12.46 -3.37 2.61
CA HIS A 97 13.06 -3.75 1.34
C HIS A 97 14.21 -2.81 0.98
N GLN A 98 15.44 -3.32 0.93
CA GLN A 98 16.68 -2.58 0.68
C GLN A 98 17.35 -3.08 -0.60
N ASN A 99 17.63 -2.16 -1.54
CA ASN A 99 18.32 -2.48 -2.80
C ASN A 99 17.72 -3.65 -3.59
N VAL A 100 16.39 -3.72 -3.67
CA VAL A 100 15.68 -4.76 -4.43
C VAL A 100 15.14 -4.24 -5.76
N THR A 101 15.18 -5.08 -6.80
CA THR A 101 14.60 -4.73 -8.12
C THR A 101 13.10 -4.57 -8.02
N GLN A 102 12.43 -5.51 -7.34
CA GLN A 102 10.99 -5.49 -7.08
C GLN A 102 10.71 -5.87 -5.61
N GLY A 103 9.85 -5.12 -4.93
CA GLY A 103 9.43 -5.45 -3.57
C GLY A 103 8.51 -6.67 -3.54
N VAL A 104 7.30 -6.50 -4.06
CA VAL A 104 6.28 -7.57 -4.08
C VAL A 104 5.82 -7.80 -5.53
N VAL A 105 5.61 -9.06 -5.90
CA VAL A 105 4.93 -9.51 -7.12
C VAL A 105 3.78 -10.42 -6.70
N LEU A 106 2.58 -10.13 -7.20
CA LEU A 106 1.41 -10.99 -7.04
C LEU A 106 0.86 -11.37 -8.40
N LYS A 107 0.57 -12.66 -8.61
CA LYS A 107 -0.04 -13.20 -9.83
C LYS A 107 -1.09 -14.24 -9.47
N TYR A 108 -2.26 -14.19 -10.10
CA TYR A 108 -3.40 -15.05 -9.78
C TYR A 108 -3.69 -15.10 -8.27
N ALA A 109 -3.89 -13.94 -7.64
CA ALA A 109 -4.15 -13.78 -6.21
C ALA A 109 -5.54 -13.18 -5.95
N SER A 110 -6.23 -13.62 -4.90
CA SER A 110 -7.58 -13.17 -4.58
C SER A 110 -7.75 -12.92 -3.10
N GLY A 111 -8.16 -11.70 -2.73
CA GLY A 111 -8.39 -11.35 -1.34
C GLY A 111 -7.08 -11.20 -0.56
N GLY A 112 -6.67 -9.96 -0.32
CA GLY A 112 -5.49 -9.71 0.49
C GLY A 112 -5.16 -8.25 0.71
N VAL A 113 -4.30 -8.01 1.70
CA VAL A 113 -3.75 -6.69 2.03
C VAL A 113 -2.24 -6.74 1.84
N VAL A 114 -1.70 -5.79 1.09
CA VAL A 114 -0.26 -5.68 0.80
C VAL A 114 0.22 -4.29 1.20
N SER A 115 1.17 -4.23 2.12
CA SER A 115 1.92 -3.04 2.48
C SER A 115 3.40 -3.37 2.55
N SER A 116 4.26 -2.40 2.28
CA SER A 116 5.71 -2.59 2.34
C SER A 116 6.44 -1.27 2.49
N GLN A 117 7.54 -1.25 3.24
CA GLN A 117 8.43 -0.12 3.38
C GLN A 117 9.70 -0.36 2.58
N LYS A 118 10.07 0.56 1.69
CA LYS A 118 11.28 0.45 0.86
C LYS A 118 12.30 1.50 1.30
N ILE A 119 13.58 1.15 1.36
CA ILE A 119 14.67 2.06 1.76
C ILE A 119 15.74 2.03 0.68
N GLY A 120 16.19 3.21 0.22
CA GLY A 120 17.37 3.32 -0.66
C GLY A 120 17.20 2.81 -2.10
N ALA A 121 15.96 2.78 -2.60
CA ALA A 121 15.66 2.28 -3.94
C ALA A 121 16.31 3.13 -5.06
N ALA A 122 17.05 2.49 -5.98
CA ALA A 122 17.43 3.13 -7.24
C ALA A 122 16.16 3.55 -8.01
N ALA A 123 16.21 4.73 -8.65
CA ALA A 123 15.12 5.23 -9.49
C ALA A 123 14.73 4.17 -10.55
N GLY A 124 13.44 3.87 -10.68
CA GLY A 124 12.91 2.86 -11.61
C GLY A 124 12.75 1.43 -11.05
N SER A 125 13.16 1.16 -9.81
CA SER A 125 12.90 -0.13 -9.16
C SER A 125 11.47 -0.22 -8.62
N GLY A 126 10.75 -1.28 -8.97
CA GLY A 126 9.32 -1.42 -8.69
C GLY A 126 9.03 -1.73 -7.23
N GLY A 127 7.91 -1.17 -6.76
CA GLY A 127 7.44 -1.31 -5.39
C GLY A 127 6.65 -2.59 -5.17
N ILE A 128 5.36 -2.54 -5.49
CA ILE A 128 4.43 -3.66 -5.53
C ILE A 128 3.96 -3.77 -6.97
N LEU A 129 4.05 -4.96 -7.54
CA LEU A 129 3.57 -5.32 -8.86
C LEU A 129 2.38 -6.27 -8.68
N ILE A 130 1.22 -5.84 -9.13
CA ILE A 130 0.02 -6.68 -9.22
C ILE A 130 -0.10 -7.10 -10.68
N ASP A 131 0.18 -8.37 -10.94
CA ASP A 131 0.17 -8.98 -12.27
C ASP A 131 -1.20 -9.67 -12.55
N VAL A 132 -1.30 -10.35 -13.68
CA VAL A 132 -2.51 -11.00 -14.21
C VAL A 132 -3.25 -11.86 -13.18
N GLY A 133 -4.59 -11.86 -13.27
CA GLY A 133 -5.46 -12.74 -12.51
C GLY A 133 -5.62 -12.38 -11.04
N CYS A 134 -5.17 -11.19 -10.63
CA CYS A 134 -5.39 -10.70 -9.27
C CYS A 134 -6.80 -10.09 -9.10
N SER A 135 -7.42 -10.29 -7.93
CA SER A 135 -8.75 -9.77 -7.59
C SER A 135 -8.87 -9.42 -6.10
N SER A 136 -9.75 -8.47 -5.75
CA SER A 136 -10.05 -8.10 -4.35
C SER A 136 -8.81 -7.82 -3.48
N MET A 137 -7.82 -7.11 -4.04
CA MET A 137 -6.57 -6.76 -3.37
C MET A 137 -6.62 -5.33 -2.83
N ARG A 138 -6.18 -5.14 -1.58
CA ARG A 138 -5.91 -3.83 -0.99
C ARG A 138 -4.41 -3.58 -0.93
N VAL A 139 -3.94 -2.48 -1.51
CA VAL A 139 -2.51 -2.15 -1.57
C VAL A 139 -2.26 -0.82 -0.87
N HIS A 140 -1.51 -0.83 0.23
CA HIS A 140 -1.15 0.37 0.98
C HIS A 140 0.05 1.08 0.36
N ARG A 141 0.17 2.40 0.59
CA ARG A 141 1.27 3.20 0.07
C ARG A 141 2.60 2.66 0.59
N GLN A 142 3.57 2.55 -0.30
CA GLN A 142 4.93 2.27 0.11
C GLN A 142 5.59 3.53 0.64
N MET A 143 6.14 3.45 1.84
CA MET A 143 7.07 4.45 2.32
C MET A 143 8.44 4.17 1.69
N ILE A 144 8.84 4.99 0.72
CA ILE A 144 10.19 4.96 0.14
C ILE A 144 11.04 5.99 0.87
N LEU A 145 11.86 5.55 1.83
CA LEU A 145 12.81 6.43 2.52
C LEU A 145 13.88 6.91 1.52
N GLY A 146 13.93 8.22 1.30
CA GLY A 146 14.92 8.90 0.44
C GLY A 146 14.40 9.45 -0.89
N ASN A 147 13.10 9.29 -1.22
CA ASN A 147 12.50 9.87 -2.43
C ASN A 147 11.08 10.37 -2.14
N SER A 148 10.74 11.57 -2.63
CA SER A 148 9.41 12.19 -2.50
C SER A 148 8.33 11.58 -3.41
N THR A 149 8.72 10.69 -4.34
CA THR A 149 7.80 10.05 -5.29
C THR A 149 7.41 8.64 -4.86
N THR A 150 6.12 8.35 -5.00
CA THR A 150 5.53 7.04 -4.71
C THR A 150 5.38 6.31 -6.03
N ASN A 151 6.32 5.41 -6.30
CA ASN A 151 6.31 4.62 -7.53
C ASN A 151 5.46 3.37 -7.33
N MET A 152 4.14 3.51 -7.42
CA MET A 152 3.31 2.37 -7.84
C MET A 152 3.49 2.23 -9.34
N ILE A 153 4.17 1.17 -9.79
CA ILE A 153 4.25 0.82 -11.20
C ILE A 153 3.18 -0.24 -11.45
N THR A 154 2.02 0.19 -11.92
CA THR A 154 1.01 -0.69 -12.49
C THR A 154 1.41 -0.96 -13.94
N ASN A 155 2.01 -2.12 -14.22
CA ASN A 155 2.35 -2.51 -15.57
C ASN A 155 1.40 -3.59 -16.07
N ASN A 156 0.12 -3.26 -16.30
CA ASN A 156 -0.63 -4.04 -17.27
C ASN A 156 -1.88 -3.34 -17.84
N SER A 157 -1.88 -3.22 -19.17
CA SER A 157 -3.05 -3.03 -20.02
C SER A 157 -3.92 -4.30 -20.15
N SER A 158 -3.55 -5.40 -19.47
CA SER A 158 -4.27 -6.68 -19.47
C SER A 158 -4.80 -7.11 -18.09
N VAL A 159 -5.05 -6.16 -17.18
CA VAL A 159 -5.95 -6.43 -16.03
C VAL A 159 -7.38 -6.55 -16.58
N THR A 160 -7.70 -7.72 -17.13
CA THR A 160 -9.05 -8.07 -17.54
C THR A 160 -9.81 -8.56 -16.32
N PHE A 161 -10.64 -7.69 -15.77
CA PHE A 161 -11.62 -8.01 -14.73
C PHE A 161 -12.73 -8.86 -15.36
N SER A 162 -12.63 -10.19 -15.29
CA SER A 162 -13.64 -11.07 -15.89
C SER A 162 -14.75 -11.42 -14.90
N ASP A 163 -15.97 -11.02 -15.27
CA ASP A 163 -17.25 -11.73 -15.12
C ASP A 163 -18.31 -11.33 -14.08
N ARG A 164 -18.13 -10.25 -13.31
CA ARG A 164 -19.25 -9.68 -12.56
C ARG A 164 -19.65 -8.31 -13.07
N THR A 165 -20.95 -8.13 -13.24
CA THR A 165 -21.71 -6.89 -13.49
C THR A 165 -21.54 -5.83 -12.38
N THR A 166 -20.47 -5.92 -11.59
CA THR A 166 -20.14 -5.04 -10.48
C THR A 166 -18.61 -4.96 -10.42
N PRO A 167 -17.99 -3.82 -10.79
CA PRO A 167 -16.55 -3.71 -10.89
C PRO A 167 -15.91 -3.76 -9.49
N PRO A 168 -14.91 -4.63 -9.23
CA PRO A 168 -14.18 -4.63 -7.97
C PRO A 168 -13.03 -3.64 -8.09
N VAL A 169 -13.26 -2.36 -7.81
CA VAL A 169 -12.20 -1.33 -7.84
C VAL A 169 -12.33 -0.39 -6.65
N ASP A 170 -12.19 -0.94 -5.44
CA ASP A 170 -11.74 -0.14 -4.30
C ASP A 170 -10.20 -0.20 -4.30
N ILE A 171 -9.54 0.70 -5.06
CA ILE A 171 -8.14 1.02 -4.77
C ILE A 171 -8.14 1.84 -3.50
N ASP A 172 -8.09 1.15 -2.37
CA ASP A 172 -7.94 1.77 -1.04
C ASP A 172 -6.47 2.18 -0.83
N TRP A 173 -6.15 3.43 -1.14
CA TRP A 173 -4.88 4.05 -0.78
C TRP A 173 -4.87 4.36 0.71
N HIS A 174 -4.00 3.68 1.47
CA HIS A 174 -3.72 3.98 2.88
C HIS A 174 -2.30 4.54 3.03
N ASP A 175 -2.13 5.69 3.69
CA ASP A 175 -0.82 6.26 4.06
C ASP A 175 -0.82 6.65 5.55
N LYS A 176 0.33 6.50 6.21
CA LYS A 176 0.54 6.92 7.60
C LYS A 176 1.84 7.71 7.72
N ARG A 177 1.79 8.87 8.38
CA ARG A 177 2.94 9.74 8.60
C ARG A 177 3.01 10.22 10.04
N THR A 178 4.22 10.44 10.52
CA THR A 178 4.45 11.25 11.71
C THR A 178 4.34 12.71 11.33
N LEU A 179 3.68 13.51 12.18
CA LEU A 179 3.56 14.95 11.97
C LEU A 179 4.89 15.63 12.30
N PRO A 180 5.34 16.62 11.50
CA PRO A 180 6.33 17.58 11.98
C PRO A 180 5.73 18.40 13.14
N SER A 181 6.59 19.05 13.94
CA SER A 181 6.14 20.04 14.91
C SER A 181 5.45 21.20 14.19
N ILE A 182 4.22 21.50 14.62
CA ILE A 182 3.36 22.53 14.03
C ILE A 182 2.95 23.50 15.14
N ALA A 183 3.61 24.65 15.16
CA ALA A 183 3.37 25.72 16.14
C ALA A 183 2.52 26.89 15.59
N SER A 184 2.17 26.88 14.30
CA SER A 184 1.45 27.99 13.66
C SER A 184 -0.06 27.73 13.57
N THR A 185 -0.84 28.74 13.97
CA THR A 185 -2.30 28.78 13.80
C THR A 185 -2.73 29.47 12.50
N SER A 186 -1.80 30.12 11.79
CA SER A 186 -2.06 30.85 10.54
C SER A 186 -1.55 30.12 9.30
N THR A 187 -0.53 29.27 9.44
CA THR A 187 0.14 28.60 8.32
C THR A 187 -0.34 27.15 8.18
N TRP A 188 -0.75 26.79 6.97
CA TRP A 188 -1.10 25.41 6.61
C TRP A 188 0.15 24.58 6.30
N VAL A 189 0.20 23.37 6.82
CA VAL A 189 1.23 22.38 6.50
C VAL A 189 0.63 21.31 5.60
N ASN A 190 1.21 21.12 4.42
CA ASN A 190 0.80 20.09 3.48
C ASN A 190 1.19 18.71 4.02
N LEU A 191 0.21 17.84 4.28
CA LEU A 191 0.47 16.46 4.65
C LEU A 191 0.54 15.55 3.44
N TRP A 192 -0.42 15.71 2.52
CA TRP A 192 -0.56 14.88 1.35
C TRP A 192 -0.96 15.70 0.13
N THR A 193 -0.35 15.38 -1.01
CA THR A 193 -0.78 15.83 -2.34
C THR A 193 -1.23 14.59 -3.10
N MET A 194 -2.50 14.54 -3.47
CA MET A 194 -3.10 13.42 -4.18
C MET A 194 -3.35 13.82 -5.64
N PRO A 195 -2.66 13.19 -6.61
CA PRO A 195 -2.99 13.38 -8.02
C PRO A 195 -4.29 12.67 -8.33
N ILE A 196 -5.34 13.44 -8.63
CA ILE A 196 -6.65 12.90 -8.98
C ILE A 196 -6.76 12.57 -10.46
N ALA A 197 -5.69 12.76 -11.26
CA ALA A 197 -5.70 12.43 -12.69
C ALA A 197 -6.03 10.96 -12.98
N ALA A 198 -5.66 10.06 -12.07
CA ALA A 198 -5.96 8.63 -12.15
C ALA A 198 -7.40 8.27 -11.71
N TYR A 199 -8.13 9.19 -11.08
CA TYR A 199 -9.44 8.93 -10.49
C TYR A 199 -10.53 9.80 -11.15
N ALA A 200 -11.71 9.23 -11.40
CA ALA A 200 -12.88 9.97 -11.85
C ALA A 200 -13.63 10.60 -10.67
N THR A 201 -13.90 9.79 -9.64
CA THR A 201 -14.54 10.20 -8.37
C THR A 201 -14.03 9.32 -7.24
N GLY A 202 -14.22 9.73 -5.98
CA GLY A 202 -13.86 8.90 -4.84
C GLY A 202 -14.07 9.56 -3.50
N PHE A 203 -13.51 8.96 -2.45
CA PHE A 203 -13.50 9.45 -1.08
C PHE A 203 -12.09 9.56 -0.55
N ILE A 204 -11.89 10.50 0.35
CA ILE A 204 -10.66 10.77 1.08
C ILE A 204 -11.05 10.89 2.57
N ASP A 205 -10.38 10.16 3.44
CA ASP A 205 -10.69 10.01 4.86
C ASP A 205 -9.41 10.15 5.71
N PRO A 206 -8.89 11.38 5.90
CA PRO A 206 -7.81 11.64 6.83
C PRO A 206 -8.25 11.51 8.28
N LYS A 207 -7.39 10.86 9.07
CA LYS A 207 -7.44 10.87 10.52
C LYS A 207 -6.13 11.41 11.07
N VAL A 208 -6.21 12.45 11.89
CA VAL A 208 -5.06 13.04 12.59
C VAL A 208 -5.21 12.71 14.07
N THR A 209 -4.14 12.23 14.68
CA THR A 209 -4.03 12.04 16.14
C THR A 209 -2.81 12.78 16.62
N ALA A 210 -2.99 13.70 17.55
CA ALA A 210 -1.91 14.58 17.99
C ALA A 210 -1.94 14.83 19.50
N LEU A 211 -0.81 15.32 20.00
CA LEU A 211 -0.64 15.91 21.31
C LEU A 211 -0.35 17.40 21.09
N VAL A 212 -1.17 18.25 21.71
CA VAL A 212 -0.95 19.70 21.72
C VAL A 212 -0.43 20.11 23.08
N GLN A 213 0.74 20.75 23.07
CA GLN A 213 1.35 21.28 24.28
C GLN A 213 0.42 22.32 24.91
N GLY A 214 0.11 22.12 26.19
CA GLY A 214 -0.85 22.94 26.95
C GLY A 214 -2.28 22.41 26.98
N ASN A 215 -2.65 21.48 26.08
CA ASN A 215 -4.04 21.03 25.91
C ASN A 215 -4.26 19.51 25.95
N GLY A 216 -3.19 18.71 25.94
CA GLY A 216 -3.27 17.25 25.98
C GLY A 216 -3.46 16.62 24.60
N SER A 217 -4.05 15.42 24.55
CA SER A 217 -4.19 14.61 23.33
C SER A 217 -5.55 14.79 22.64
N GLY A 218 -5.60 14.60 21.33
CA GLY A 218 -6.81 14.76 20.55
C GLY A 218 -6.71 14.10 19.18
N SER A 219 -7.86 13.94 18.54
CA SER A 219 -7.92 13.41 17.19
C SER A 219 -9.07 14.02 16.39
N ILE A 220 -8.86 14.16 15.09
CA ILE A 220 -9.90 14.54 14.14
C ILE A 220 -9.93 13.53 12.99
N THR A 221 -11.12 13.14 12.57
CA THR A 221 -11.36 12.34 11.36
C THR A 221 -12.30 13.12 10.46
N ALA A 222 -11.90 13.33 9.21
CA ALA A 222 -12.66 14.11 8.25
C ALA A 222 -12.85 13.31 6.97
N LYS A 223 -14.10 13.08 6.56
CA LYS A 223 -14.39 12.35 5.32
C LYS A 223 -14.87 13.30 4.24
N ARG A 224 -14.29 13.18 3.06
CA ARG A 224 -14.64 13.98 1.88
C ARG A 224 -14.87 13.09 0.68
N SER A 225 -15.81 13.48 -0.18
CA SER A 225 -15.90 12.97 -1.55
C SER A 225 -15.20 13.92 -2.49
N PHE A 226 -14.54 13.42 -3.52
CA PHE A 226 -13.96 14.24 -4.59
C PHE A 226 -14.50 13.84 -5.96
N ILE A 227 -14.57 14.81 -6.86
CA ILE A 227 -14.95 14.62 -8.26
C ILE A 227 -13.93 15.35 -9.13
N ARG A 228 -13.47 14.68 -10.19
CA ARG A 228 -12.68 15.31 -11.24
C ARG A 228 -13.59 16.07 -12.20
N GLY A 229 -13.44 17.39 -12.26
CA GLY A 229 -14.08 18.23 -13.25
C GLY A 229 -13.51 18.02 -14.65
N SER A 230 -14.31 18.32 -15.68
CA SER A 230 -13.93 18.20 -17.09
C SER A 230 -12.72 19.05 -17.49
N SER A 231 -12.49 20.17 -16.79
CA SER A 231 -11.32 21.06 -16.97
C SER A 231 -10.05 20.57 -16.25
N GLY A 232 -10.10 19.42 -15.57
CA GLY A 232 -9.01 18.92 -14.72
C GLY A 232 -9.00 19.49 -13.30
N ALA A 233 -9.90 20.41 -12.95
CA ALA A 233 -10.06 20.90 -11.59
C ALA A 233 -10.76 19.86 -10.69
N SER A 234 -10.29 19.70 -9.45
CA SER A 234 -10.89 18.84 -8.44
C SER A 234 -11.94 19.61 -7.64
N THR A 235 -13.10 19.02 -7.37
CA THR A 235 -13.98 19.49 -6.29
C THR A 235 -13.97 18.51 -5.14
N VAL A 236 -14.13 19.02 -3.91
CA VAL A 236 -14.16 18.23 -2.69
C VAL A 236 -15.39 18.65 -1.89
N ALA A 237 -16.17 17.69 -1.42
CA ALA A 237 -17.39 17.91 -0.65
C ALA A 237 -17.38 17.08 0.65
N THR A 238 -17.99 17.60 1.70
CA THR A 238 -18.08 16.92 2.99
C THR A 238 -19.02 15.73 2.94
N VAL A 239 -18.60 14.60 3.51
CA VAL A 239 -19.41 13.39 3.65
C VAL A 239 -19.68 13.16 5.12
N GLY A 240 -20.91 13.42 5.55
CA GLY A 240 -21.29 13.35 6.96
C GLY A 240 -20.73 14.50 7.78
N THR A 241 -20.36 14.23 9.03
CA THR A 241 -19.83 15.22 9.97
C THR A 241 -18.41 14.83 10.37
N ASP A 242 -17.50 15.79 10.38
CA ASP A 242 -16.16 15.58 10.91
C ASP A 242 -16.24 15.22 12.39
N THR A 243 -15.49 14.19 12.78
CA THR A 243 -15.49 13.70 14.15
C THR A 243 -14.23 14.18 14.85
N THR A 244 -14.41 14.97 15.91
CA THR A 244 -13.30 15.49 16.73
C THR A 244 -13.44 15.00 18.17
N VAL A 245 -12.33 14.58 18.77
CA VAL A 245 -12.24 14.16 20.17
C VAL A 245 -11.08 14.90 20.84
N GLY A 246 -11.33 15.50 22.01
CA GLY A 246 -10.32 16.25 22.75
C GLY A 246 -10.14 17.65 22.15
N PHE A 247 -8.91 18.00 21.79
CA PHE A 247 -8.59 19.29 21.20
C PHE A 247 -8.81 19.31 19.68
N THR A 248 -9.02 20.50 19.12
CA THR A 248 -9.29 20.70 17.69
C THR A 248 -8.00 20.92 16.90
N VAL A 249 -7.89 20.28 15.74
CA VAL A 249 -6.92 20.60 14.67
C VAL A 249 -7.75 21.02 13.47
N ASP A 250 -7.29 22.01 12.72
CA ASP A 250 -7.96 22.35 11.46
C ASP A 250 -7.42 21.46 10.34
N ILE A 251 -8.32 20.86 9.57
CA ILE A 251 -8.01 20.15 8.32
C ILE A 251 -8.59 20.95 7.15
N ASN A 252 -7.78 21.21 6.13
CA ASN A 252 -8.20 21.80 4.87
C ASN A 252 -7.92 20.87 3.69
N PHE A 253 -8.80 20.94 2.69
CA PHE A 253 -8.69 20.21 1.44
C PHE A 253 -8.57 21.23 0.31
N ASP A 254 -7.33 21.57 -0.05
CA ASP A 254 -7.05 22.57 -1.06
C ASP A 254 -7.01 21.95 -2.45
N THR A 255 -7.87 22.42 -3.33
CA THR A 255 -7.92 22.01 -4.75
C THR A 255 -7.44 23.09 -5.70
N THR A 256 -6.99 24.23 -5.15
CA THR A 256 -6.69 25.45 -5.92
C THR A 256 -5.19 25.67 -6.10
N SER A 257 -4.35 25.31 -5.12
CA SER A 257 -2.90 25.50 -5.23
C SER A 257 -2.22 24.60 -6.26
N SER A 258 -2.88 23.51 -6.67
CA SER A 258 -2.33 22.57 -7.63
C SER A 258 -3.43 21.92 -8.46
N VAL A 259 -3.61 22.43 -9.69
CA VAL A 259 -4.62 21.93 -10.63
C VAL A 259 -4.44 20.42 -10.84
N GLY A 260 -5.53 19.66 -10.74
CA GLY A 260 -5.51 18.20 -10.87
C GLY A 260 -5.08 17.45 -9.61
N ASN A 261 -4.91 18.14 -8.48
CA ASN A 261 -4.60 17.54 -7.20
C ASN A 261 -5.64 17.92 -6.13
N VAL A 262 -5.69 17.11 -5.08
CA VAL A 262 -6.26 17.49 -3.78
C VAL A 262 -5.11 17.51 -2.78
N VAL A 263 -4.90 18.63 -2.11
CA VAL A 263 -3.88 18.78 -1.07
C VAL A 263 -4.56 18.77 0.30
N VAL A 264 -4.26 17.76 1.11
CA VAL A 264 -4.72 17.70 2.50
C VAL A 264 -3.70 18.43 3.36
N GLN A 265 -4.19 19.45 4.05
CA GLN A 265 -3.40 20.36 4.86
C GLN A 265 -3.91 20.35 6.29
N ILE A 266 -3.00 20.58 7.23
CA ILE A 266 -3.36 20.75 8.64
C ILE A 266 -2.70 22.00 9.23
N ARG A 267 -3.29 22.52 10.30
CA ARG A 267 -2.67 23.53 11.15
C ARG A 267 -3.21 23.42 12.58
N LEU A 268 -2.52 24.06 13.51
CA LEU A 268 -3.03 24.20 14.87
C LEU A 268 -4.30 25.07 14.84
N ASN A 269 -5.40 24.62 15.47
CA ASN A 269 -6.61 25.43 15.53
C ASN A 269 -6.39 26.60 16.50
N ALA A 270 -6.74 27.82 16.05
CA ALA A 270 -6.50 29.05 16.78
C ALA A 270 -7.26 29.15 18.12
N THR A 271 -8.39 28.48 18.27
CA THR A 271 -9.21 28.54 19.51
C THR A 271 -8.72 27.58 20.59
N THR A 272 -7.79 26.67 20.25
CA THR A 272 -7.31 25.65 21.17
C THR A 272 -6.43 26.22 22.28
N GLY A 273 -5.64 27.27 22.02
CA GLY A 273 -4.75 27.89 23.02
C GLY A 273 -3.43 27.15 23.29
N GLY A 274 -3.10 26.13 22.49
CA GLY A 274 -1.83 25.41 22.59
C GLY A 274 -0.68 26.09 21.84
N THR A 275 0.55 25.65 22.09
CA THR A 275 1.75 26.28 21.50
C THR A 275 2.41 25.45 20.40
N ASP A 276 2.29 24.12 20.48
CA ASP A 276 2.90 23.20 19.51
C ASP A 276 2.07 21.92 19.41
N MET A 277 2.07 21.32 18.22
CA MET A 277 1.37 20.08 17.90
C MET A 277 2.34 19.06 17.31
N ASN A 278 2.35 17.86 17.88
CA ASN A 278 3.10 16.70 17.37
C ASN A 278 2.19 15.46 17.35
N GLY A 279 2.45 14.49 16.47
CA GLY A 279 1.58 13.32 16.39
C GLY A 279 1.74 12.46 15.15
N SER A 280 0.65 11.84 14.71
CA SER A 280 0.59 11.07 13.48
C SER A 280 -0.71 11.34 12.72
N ALA A 281 -0.67 11.13 11.41
CA ALA A 281 -1.84 11.22 10.56
C ALA A 281 -1.90 10.02 9.63
N THR A 282 -3.09 9.48 9.43
CA THR A 282 -3.41 8.44 8.46
C THR A 282 -4.34 9.00 7.40
N LEU A 283 -4.28 8.45 6.20
CA LEU A 283 -5.15 8.82 5.10
C LEU A 283 -5.61 7.58 4.39
N ASP A 284 -6.92 7.36 4.37
CA ASP A 284 -7.57 6.38 3.50
C ASP A 284 -8.18 7.11 2.29
N MET A 285 -8.00 6.59 1.09
CA MET A 285 -8.68 7.09 -0.11
C MET A 285 -9.15 5.91 -0.94
N ALA A 286 -10.39 5.98 -1.40
CA ALA A 286 -10.98 5.01 -2.31
C ALA A 286 -11.52 5.77 -3.53
N GLY A 287 -11.56 5.17 -4.71
CA GLY A 287 -12.15 5.86 -5.86
C GLY A 287 -12.20 5.06 -7.15
N ASP A 288 -13.11 5.50 -8.02
CA ASP A 288 -13.27 5.01 -9.38
C ASP A 288 -12.12 5.50 -10.27
N ILE A 289 -11.48 4.60 -11.02
CA ILE A 289 -10.38 4.96 -11.94
C ILE A 289 -10.94 5.63 -13.20
N ALA A 290 -10.34 6.75 -13.62
CA ALA A 290 -10.69 7.41 -14.86
C ALA A 290 -10.33 6.54 -16.08
N GLY A 291 -11.31 6.22 -16.94
CA GLY A 291 -11.10 5.40 -18.15
C GLY A 291 -11.69 4.00 -18.10
N LEU A 292 -12.25 3.58 -16.96
CA LEU A 292 -13.19 2.45 -16.91
C LEU A 292 -14.57 2.96 -17.30
N THR A 293 -14.93 2.85 -18.58
CA THR A 293 -16.31 3.04 -19.03
C THR A 293 -17.17 1.98 -18.35
N ARG A 294 -18.13 2.41 -17.51
CA ARG A 294 -19.22 1.55 -17.06
C ARG A 294 -20.13 1.31 -18.27
N ASN A 295 -20.00 0.15 -18.91
CA ASN A 295 -21.00 -0.33 -19.86
C ASN A 295 -22.13 -1.01 -19.09
#